data_AF-A0AA86UZ90-F1
#
_entry.id   AF-A0AA86UZ90-F1
#
_cell.length_a   1.000
_cell.length_b   1.000
_cell.length_c   1.000
_cell.angle_alpha   90.00
_cell.angle_beta   90.00
_cell.angle_gamma   90.00
#
_symmetry.space_group_name_H-M   'P 1'
#
loop_
_entity.id
_entity.type
_entity.pdbx_description
1 polymer ?
#
loop_
_entity_poly.entity_id
_entity_poly.type
_entity_poly.pdbx_seq_one_letter_code
_entity_poly.pdbx_strand_id
1 'polypeptide(L)'
;MINSSQLTFVTQAPQRNSLENECAIIKSKIEQLDKNSKKSLSTYENDMQFQLERQETLRIRKIKLEQKHRMVQQFVKQQVLDAQSLKKENELLTIDLIRLQSSLCRLTDNIAGATLLLKTLETRTAQYSPYLNFASQTYNVMNVAQAPVLKPALADSEILETGYTLKTIDFLQQMHGRISKQDSDFNAKMKDLNTLVNKTSSSAQEQNQLLKSELVITQNQLQKLHQQLEFFSKQKQVEEENFLAAQKQVHNETVEQAKIYASLRNLAEKAETFAEGRHNVQAENASYADMVGDVTYLEQMAKIYQQRSPVQLNIEECTKKFIGEGLDKKLRAVYKIGLIVADLDQLVQICTNQQQQ
;
A
#
# COMPACT_ATOMS: atom_id res chain seq x y z
N MET A 1 -89.51 -26.61 -71.71
CA MET A 1 -89.19 -26.07 -70.37
C MET A 1 -88.21 -27.02 -69.71
N ILE A 2 -86.92 -26.72 -69.74
CA ILE A 2 -85.89 -27.46 -68.98
C ILE A 2 -84.98 -26.42 -68.35
N ASN A 3 -84.90 -26.49 -67.02
CA ASN A 3 -84.20 -25.55 -66.15
C ASN A 3 -82.68 -25.61 -66.32
N SER A 4 -82.10 -24.42 -66.28
CA SER A 4 -80.68 -24.12 -66.15
C SER A 4 -80.12 -24.59 -64.81
N SER A 5 -79.16 -25.51 -64.85
CA SER A 5 -78.26 -25.79 -63.72
C SER A 5 -76.85 -25.40 -64.15
N GLN A 6 -76.45 -24.17 -63.83
CA GLN A 6 -75.06 -23.74 -63.94
C GLN A 6 -74.24 -24.47 -62.86
N LEU A 7 -73.43 -25.43 -63.29
CA LEU A 7 -72.34 -26.00 -62.50
C LEU A 7 -71.09 -25.17 -62.76
N THR A 8 -70.80 -24.23 -61.87
CA THR A 8 -69.56 -23.47 -61.85
C THR A 8 -68.45 -24.37 -61.31
N PHE A 9 -67.58 -24.86 -62.19
CA PHE A 9 -66.30 -25.45 -61.81
C PHE A 9 -65.41 -24.34 -61.26
N VAL A 10 -65.31 -24.26 -59.93
CA VAL A 10 -64.32 -23.42 -59.24
C VAL A 10 -62.94 -24.01 -59.51
N THR A 11 -62.16 -23.30 -60.30
CA THR A 11 -60.77 -23.59 -60.65
C THR A 11 -59.89 -23.55 -59.38
N GLN A 12 -59.28 -24.69 -59.03
CA GLN A 12 -58.37 -24.84 -57.86
C GLN A 12 -56.95 -24.24 -58.08
N ALA A 13 -56.70 -23.61 -59.23
CA ALA A 13 -55.39 -23.04 -59.58
C ALA A 13 -54.93 -21.83 -58.72
N PRO A 14 -55.79 -20.88 -58.31
CA PRO A 14 -55.35 -19.73 -57.51
C PRO A 14 -55.01 -20.09 -56.06
N GLN A 15 -55.66 -21.12 -55.50
CA GLN A 15 -55.40 -21.57 -54.12
C GLN A 15 -54.04 -22.26 -53.97
N ARG A 16 -53.57 -23.00 -54.99
CA ARG A 16 -52.24 -23.62 -54.97
C ARG A 16 -51.10 -22.59 -54.99
N ASN A 17 -51.20 -21.55 -55.82
CA ASN A 17 -50.18 -20.49 -55.87
C ASN A 17 -50.14 -19.64 -54.59
N SER A 18 -51.29 -19.44 -53.94
CA SER A 18 -51.37 -18.78 -52.63
C SER A 18 -50.67 -19.60 -51.54
N LEU A 19 -50.92 -20.91 -51.49
CA LEU A 19 -50.32 -21.82 -50.53
C LEU A 19 -48.81 -22.01 -50.75
N GLU A 20 -48.34 -22.03 -52.00
CA GLU A 20 -46.90 -22.09 -52.31
C GLU A 20 -46.16 -20.81 -51.87
N ASN A 21 -46.76 -19.64 -52.06
CA ASN A 21 -46.20 -18.38 -51.57
C ASN A 21 -46.19 -18.30 -50.05
N GLU A 22 -47.26 -18.74 -49.37
CA GLU A 22 -47.27 -18.82 -47.90
C GLU A 22 -46.22 -19.80 -47.36
N CYS A 23 -46.07 -20.97 -48.00
CA CYS A 23 -45.01 -21.93 -47.66
C CYS A 23 -43.61 -21.34 -47.85
N ALA A 24 -43.36 -20.58 -48.93
CA ALA A 24 -42.07 -19.93 -49.17
C ALA A 24 -41.77 -18.86 -48.10
N ILE A 25 -42.77 -18.07 -47.69
CA ILE A 25 -42.65 -17.05 -46.63
C ILE A 25 -42.37 -17.72 -45.27
N ILE A 26 -43.09 -18.79 -44.94
CA ILE A 26 -42.89 -19.55 -43.71
C ILE A 26 -41.49 -20.16 -43.68
N LYS A 27 -41.04 -20.75 -44.80
CA LYS A 27 -39.70 -21.34 -44.91
C LYS A 27 -38.59 -20.29 -44.74
N SER A 28 -38.75 -19.11 -45.34
CA SER A 28 -37.84 -17.98 -45.14
C SER A 28 -37.79 -17.52 -43.68
N LYS A 29 -38.95 -17.44 -43.00
CA LYS A 29 -39.01 -17.10 -41.56
C LYS A 29 -38.32 -18.14 -40.68
N ILE A 30 -38.49 -19.43 -40.99
CA ILE A 30 -37.83 -20.53 -40.27
C ILE A 30 -36.31 -20.45 -40.45
N GLU A 31 -35.82 -20.21 -41.66
CA GLU A 31 -34.38 -20.06 -41.92
C GLU A 31 -33.79 -18.83 -41.19
N GLN A 32 -34.54 -17.75 -41.11
CA GLN A 32 -34.14 -16.54 -40.41
C GLN A 32 -34.10 -16.74 -38.89
N LEU A 33 -35.08 -17.47 -38.34
CA LEU A 33 -35.11 -17.89 -36.93
C LEU A 33 -33.95 -18.82 -36.59
N ASP A 34 -33.63 -19.79 -37.46
CA ASP A 34 -32.49 -20.70 -37.27
C ASP A 34 -31.16 -19.94 -37.28
N LYS A 35 -31.00 -18.98 -38.21
CA LYS A 35 -29.81 -18.12 -38.27
C LYS A 35 -29.66 -17.23 -37.03
N ASN A 36 -30.77 -16.66 -36.54
CA ASN A 36 -30.77 -15.86 -35.32
C ASN A 36 -30.49 -16.70 -34.08
N SER A 37 -31.05 -17.91 -34.00
CA SER A 37 -30.80 -18.87 -32.93
C SER A 37 -29.32 -19.25 -32.86
N LYS A 38 -28.72 -19.62 -33.99
CA LYS A 38 -27.27 -19.93 -34.08
C LYS A 38 -26.39 -18.76 -33.64
N LYS A 39 -26.74 -17.53 -34.04
CA LYS A 39 -26.00 -16.33 -33.62
C LYS A 39 -26.13 -16.08 -32.10
N SER A 40 -27.33 -16.26 -31.55
CA SER A 40 -27.56 -16.09 -30.11
C SER A 40 -26.84 -17.16 -29.29
N LEU A 41 -26.80 -18.41 -29.79
CA LEU A 41 -26.08 -19.51 -29.16
C LEU A 41 -24.57 -19.24 -29.11
N SER A 42 -24.00 -18.79 -30.24
CA SER A 42 -22.57 -18.41 -30.29
C SER A 42 -22.24 -17.23 -29.37
N THR A 43 -23.15 -16.26 -29.24
CA THR A 43 -22.95 -15.12 -28.33
C THR A 43 -22.97 -15.59 -26.87
N TYR A 44 -23.91 -16.47 -26.51
CA TYR A 44 -23.99 -17.07 -25.19
C TYR A 44 -22.77 -17.92 -24.86
N GLU A 45 -22.26 -18.72 -25.81
CA GLU A 45 -21.03 -19.50 -25.65
C GLU A 45 -19.81 -18.61 -25.40
N ASN A 46 -19.68 -17.51 -26.16
CA ASN A 46 -18.60 -16.53 -25.96
C ASN A 46 -18.69 -15.84 -24.59
N ASP A 47 -19.89 -15.41 -24.17
CA ASP A 47 -20.10 -14.79 -22.87
C ASP A 47 -19.81 -15.76 -21.73
N MET A 48 -20.23 -17.02 -21.86
CA MET A 48 -19.94 -18.08 -20.89
C MET A 48 -18.43 -18.31 -20.78
N GLN A 49 -17.72 -18.37 -21.90
CA GLN A 49 -16.27 -18.55 -21.92
C GLN A 49 -15.54 -17.37 -21.28
N PHE A 50 -15.97 -16.13 -21.56
CA PHE A 50 -15.45 -14.94 -20.89
C PHE A 50 -15.64 -14.98 -19.37
N GLN A 51 -16.80 -15.45 -18.89
CA GLN A 51 -17.04 -15.61 -17.45
C GLN A 51 -16.13 -16.67 -16.82
N LEU A 52 -15.88 -17.79 -17.49
CA LEU A 52 -14.96 -18.83 -17.02
C LEU A 52 -13.52 -18.31 -16.94
N GLU A 53 -13.04 -17.59 -17.96
CA GLU A 53 -11.71 -16.97 -17.95
C GLU A 53 -11.56 -15.93 -16.83
N ARG A 54 -12.61 -15.13 -16.59
CA ARG A 54 -12.67 -14.17 -15.49
C ARG A 54 -12.61 -14.87 -14.13
N GLN A 55 -13.35 -15.97 -13.95
CA GLN A 55 -13.33 -16.76 -12.71
C GLN A 55 -11.94 -17.34 -12.44
N GLU A 56 -11.27 -17.89 -13.46
CA GLU A 56 -9.92 -18.44 -13.29
C GLU A 56 -8.90 -17.35 -12.97
N THR A 57 -9.01 -16.18 -13.61
CA THR A 57 -8.17 -15.01 -13.31
C THR A 57 -8.32 -14.56 -11.86
N LEU A 58 -9.57 -14.51 -11.36
CA LEU A 58 -9.85 -14.18 -9.96
C LEU A 58 -9.31 -15.25 -9.00
N ARG A 59 -9.42 -16.53 -9.36
CA ARG A 59 -8.87 -17.64 -8.57
C ARG A 59 -7.35 -17.54 -8.44
N ILE A 60 -6.64 -17.31 -9.54
CA ILE A 60 -5.19 -17.10 -9.55
C ILE A 60 -4.81 -15.89 -8.69
N ARG A 61 -5.56 -14.79 -8.80
CA ARG A 61 -5.31 -13.58 -8.00
C ARG A 61 -5.52 -13.82 -6.51
N LYS A 62 -6.55 -14.60 -6.13
CA LYS A 62 -6.80 -15.01 -4.74
C LYS A 62 -5.63 -15.82 -4.19
N ILE A 63 -5.14 -16.82 -4.92
CA ILE A 63 -3.99 -17.65 -4.52
C ILE A 63 -2.74 -16.79 -4.29
N LYS A 64 -2.43 -15.87 -5.23
CA LYS A 64 -1.29 -14.94 -5.08
C LYS A 64 -1.43 -14.04 -3.85
N LEU A 65 -2.65 -13.61 -3.54
CA LEU A 65 -2.92 -12.74 -2.39
C LEU A 65 -2.76 -13.49 -1.07
N GLU A 66 -3.22 -14.74 -1.00
CA GLU A 66 -3.00 -15.64 0.14
C GLU A 66 -1.51 -15.95 0.35
N GLN A 67 -0.75 -16.18 -0.73
CA GLN A 67 0.70 -16.35 -0.65
C GLN A 67 1.40 -15.10 -0.10
N LYS A 68 1.07 -13.91 -0.61
CA LYS A 68 1.60 -12.65 -0.09
C LYS A 68 1.24 -12.45 1.38
N HIS A 69 0.02 -12.78 1.77
CA HIS A 69 -0.41 -12.68 3.17
C HIS A 69 0.42 -13.59 4.10
N ARG A 70 0.69 -14.83 3.68
CA ARG A 70 1.57 -15.74 4.44
C ARG A 70 2.99 -15.21 4.56
N MET A 71 3.56 -14.65 3.49
CA MET A 71 4.90 -14.04 3.54
C MET A 71 4.97 -12.86 4.52
N VAL A 72 3.96 -11.99 4.53
CA VAL A 72 3.87 -10.88 5.49
C VAL A 72 3.78 -11.39 6.92
N GLN A 73 2.93 -12.39 7.19
CA GLN A 73 2.84 -12.98 8.53
C GLN A 73 4.15 -13.60 9.00
N GLN A 74 4.90 -14.28 8.11
CA GLN A 74 6.22 -14.81 8.42
C GLN A 74 7.23 -13.70 8.71
N PHE A 75 7.24 -12.64 7.90
CA PHE A 75 8.11 -11.49 8.10
C PHE A 75 7.87 -10.81 9.45
N VAL A 76 6.59 -10.60 9.82
CA VAL A 76 6.23 -10.02 11.13
C VAL A 76 6.69 -10.92 12.27
N LYS A 77 6.50 -12.24 12.17
CA LYS A 77 7.01 -13.19 13.18
C LYS A 77 8.53 -13.11 13.32
N GLN A 78 9.25 -13.03 12.20
CA GLN A 78 10.71 -12.91 12.22
C GLN A 78 11.16 -11.61 12.89
N GLN A 79 10.55 -10.46 12.55
CA GLN A 79 10.87 -9.19 13.21
C GLN A 79 10.67 -9.24 14.73
N VAL A 80 9.62 -9.90 15.22
CA VAL A 80 9.39 -10.04 16.66
C VAL A 80 10.48 -10.88 17.31
N LEU A 81 10.92 -11.97 16.67
CA LEU A 81 12.02 -12.81 17.17
C LEU A 81 13.35 -12.05 17.19
N ASP A 82 13.67 -11.33 16.12
CA ASP A 82 14.89 -10.53 16.01
C ASP A 82 14.92 -9.43 17.09
N ALA A 83 13.79 -8.74 17.30
CA ALA A 83 13.67 -7.74 18.35
C ALA A 83 13.85 -8.33 19.76
N GLN A 84 13.32 -9.53 20.02
CA GLN A 84 13.54 -10.24 21.28
C GLN A 84 15.01 -10.67 21.47
N SER A 85 15.67 -11.11 20.39
CA SER A 85 17.10 -11.46 20.42
C SER A 85 17.97 -10.24 20.74
N LEU A 86 17.74 -9.13 20.05
CA LEU A 86 18.45 -7.86 20.29
C LEU A 86 18.23 -7.34 21.72
N LYS A 87 17.02 -7.51 22.26
CA LYS A 87 16.74 -7.14 23.65
C LYS A 87 17.58 -7.97 24.63
N LYS A 88 17.64 -9.28 24.45
CA LYS A 88 18.48 -10.17 25.29
C LYS A 88 19.96 -9.84 25.20
N GLU A 89 20.44 -9.55 23.99
CA GLU A 89 21.84 -9.16 23.77
C GLU A 89 22.18 -7.84 24.48
N ASN A 90 21.29 -6.84 24.40
CA ASN A 90 21.44 -5.57 25.13
C ASN A 90 21.41 -5.76 26.65
N GLU A 91 20.55 -6.64 27.18
CA GLU A 91 20.51 -6.95 28.60
C GLU A 91 21.84 -7.56 29.07
N LEU A 92 22.43 -8.48 28.30
CA LEU A 92 23.73 -9.08 28.60
C LEU A 92 24.86 -8.03 28.55
N LEU A 93 24.91 -7.21 27.51
CA LEU A 93 25.89 -6.12 27.38
C LEU A 93 25.80 -5.14 28.56
N THR A 94 24.59 -4.82 29.01
CA THR A 94 24.39 -3.93 30.17
C THR A 94 24.96 -4.54 31.45
N ILE A 95 24.73 -5.83 31.67
CA ILE A 95 25.29 -6.56 32.82
C ILE A 95 26.83 -6.54 32.77
N ASP A 96 27.42 -6.79 31.61
CA ASP A 96 28.87 -6.77 31.42
C ASP A 96 29.47 -5.38 31.67
N LEU A 97 28.82 -4.32 31.17
CA LEU A 97 29.23 -2.93 31.44
C LEU A 97 29.19 -2.59 32.93
N ILE A 98 28.14 -2.99 33.65
CA ILE A 98 28.03 -2.79 35.11
C ILE A 98 29.16 -3.52 35.83
N ARG A 99 29.49 -4.75 35.41
CA ARG A 99 30.59 -5.52 36.00
C ARG A 99 31.95 -4.88 35.73
N LEU A 100 32.15 -4.36 34.51
CA LEU A 100 33.38 -3.67 34.13
C LEU A 100 33.55 -2.38 34.93
N GLN A 101 32.47 -1.59 35.05
CA GLN A 101 32.44 -0.36 35.84
C GLN A 101 32.77 -0.65 37.32
N SER A 102 32.15 -1.68 37.89
CA SER A 102 32.43 -2.09 39.28
C SER A 102 33.89 -2.50 39.47
N SER A 103 34.50 -3.14 38.47
CA SER A 103 35.92 -3.53 38.50
C SER A 103 36.84 -2.30 38.38
N LEU A 104 36.49 -1.33 37.54
CA LEU A 104 37.21 -0.05 37.45
C LEU A 104 37.15 0.73 38.75
N CYS A 105 35.98 0.82 39.39
CA CYS A 105 35.84 1.48 40.69
C CYS A 105 36.77 0.85 41.74
N ARG A 106 36.79 -0.49 41.84
CA ARG A 106 37.72 -1.20 42.76
C ARG A 106 39.19 -0.91 42.45
N LEU A 107 39.56 -0.83 41.18
CA LEU A 107 40.92 -0.48 40.79
C LEU A 107 41.27 0.95 41.19
N THR A 108 40.35 1.90 40.99
CA THR A 108 40.52 3.29 41.43
C THR A 108 40.70 3.39 42.94
N ASP A 109 39.88 2.67 43.73
CA ASP A 109 40.01 2.63 45.19
C ASP A 109 41.36 2.05 45.62
N ASN A 110 41.82 0.97 44.98
CA ASN A 110 43.13 0.38 45.26
C ASN A 110 44.29 1.33 44.92
N ILE A 111 44.21 2.04 43.80
CA ILE A 111 45.22 3.05 43.42
C ILE A 111 45.22 4.18 44.43
N ALA A 112 44.06 4.68 44.85
CA ALA A 112 43.95 5.73 45.87
C ALA A 112 44.56 5.27 47.21
N GLY A 113 44.27 4.04 47.65
CA GLY A 113 44.83 3.44 48.85
C GLY A 113 46.35 3.28 48.78
N ALA A 114 46.88 2.75 47.68
CA ALA A 114 48.31 2.63 47.45
C ALA A 114 49.02 3.99 47.43
N THR A 115 48.41 5.00 46.81
CA THR A 115 48.94 6.37 46.77
C THR A 115 49.00 7.00 48.16
N LEU A 116 47.97 6.78 48.99
CA LEU A 116 47.96 7.26 50.37
C LEU A 116 49.03 6.57 51.23
N LEU A 117 49.21 5.26 51.06
CA LEU A 117 50.27 4.50 51.73
C LEU A 117 51.66 5.00 51.34
N LEU A 118 51.89 5.24 50.04
CA LEU A 118 53.16 5.78 49.54
C LEU A 118 53.46 7.14 50.18
N LYS A 119 52.50 8.07 50.17
CA LYS A 119 52.65 9.39 50.80
C LYS A 119 52.94 9.27 52.30
N THR A 120 52.32 8.32 52.99
CA THR A 120 52.56 8.06 54.41
C THR A 120 53.99 7.55 54.63
N LEU A 121 54.46 6.61 53.80
CA LEU A 121 55.82 6.09 53.84
C LEU A 121 56.85 7.18 53.54
N GLU A 122 56.64 8.03 52.54
CA GLU A 122 57.50 9.19 52.24
C GLU A 122 57.59 10.12 53.45
N THR A 123 56.44 10.43 54.08
CA THR A 123 56.40 11.29 55.27
C THR A 123 57.14 10.66 56.45
N ARG A 124 56.97 9.37 56.70
CA ARG A 124 57.70 8.63 57.74
C ARG A 124 59.19 8.55 57.43
N THR A 125 59.56 8.29 56.19
CA THR A 125 60.96 8.24 55.74
C THR A 125 61.64 9.60 55.96
N ALA A 126 60.95 10.70 55.64
CA ALA A 126 61.42 12.05 55.93
C ALA A 126 61.59 12.29 57.45
N GLN A 127 60.66 11.79 58.29
CA GLN A 127 60.79 11.86 59.76
C GLN A 127 61.98 11.05 60.30
N TYR A 128 62.29 9.91 59.69
CA TYR A 128 63.39 9.04 60.12
C TYR A 128 64.75 9.41 59.50
N SER A 129 64.77 10.20 58.43
CA SER A 129 66.00 10.67 57.77
C SER A 129 67.03 11.30 58.73
N PRO A 130 66.65 12.13 59.73
CA PRO A 130 67.60 12.65 60.71
C PRO A 130 68.27 11.57 61.56
N TYR A 131 67.55 10.50 61.94
CA TYR A 131 68.11 9.39 62.71
C TYR A 131 69.04 8.53 61.87
N LEU A 132 68.70 8.30 60.59
CA LEU A 132 69.55 7.63 59.61
C LEU A 132 70.85 8.43 59.38
N ASN A 133 70.73 9.76 59.24
CA ASN A 133 71.86 10.66 59.12
C ASN A 133 72.71 10.66 60.39
N PHE A 134 72.09 10.68 61.58
CA PHE A 134 72.81 10.58 62.85
C PHE A 134 73.54 9.25 63.00
N ALA A 135 72.90 8.12 62.68
CA ALA A 135 73.53 6.81 62.71
C ALA A 135 74.70 6.70 61.72
N SER A 136 74.53 7.22 60.50
CA SER A 136 75.60 7.28 59.49
C SER A 136 76.75 8.20 59.94
N GLN A 137 76.46 9.36 60.51
CA GLN A 137 77.47 10.26 61.09
C GLN A 137 78.20 9.60 62.26
N THR A 138 77.49 8.91 63.14
CA THR A 138 78.08 8.21 64.29
C THR A 138 78.94 7.04 63.84
N TYR A 139 78.49 6.26 62.85
CA TYR A 139 79.28 5.20 62.21
C TYR A 139 80.55 5.76 61.56
N ASN A 140 80.44 6.87 60.83
CA ASN A 140 81.59 7.54 60.22
C ASN A 140 82.55 8.07 61.30
N VAL A 141 82.05 8.63 62.40
CA VAL A 141 82.89 9.09 63.52
C VAL A 141 83.55 7.90 64.23
N MET A 142 82.85 6.77 64.44
CA MET A 142 83.46 5.57 65.03
C MET A 142 84.55 4.97 64.13
N ASN A 143 84.34 4.96 62.82
CA ASN A 143 85.35 4.49 61.86
C ASN A 143 86.53 5.46 61.71
N VAL A 144 86.31 6.77 61.87
CA VAL A 144 87.40 7.78 61.83
C VAL A 144 88.12 7.90 63.18
N ALA A 145 87.45 7.62 64.30
CA ALA A 145 88.04 7.63 65.65
C ALA A 145 88.77 6.32 66.00
N GLN A 146 88.62 5.25 65.21
CA GLN A 146 89.40 4.03 65.31
C GLN A 146 90.46 3.93 64.20
N ALA A 147 91.50 4.75 64.30
CA ALA A 147 92.85 4.37 63.86
C ALA A 147 93.87 5.07 64.76
N PRO A 148 94.59 4.33 65.62
CA PRO A 148 95.50 3.30 65.12
C PRO A 148 95.40 1.97 65.89
N VAL A 149 95.97 0.92 65.29
CA VAL A 149 96.17 -0.45 65.83
C VAL A 149 95.07 -1.48 65.53
N LEU A 150 94.81 -1.78 64.25
CA LEU A 150 94.33 -3.11 63.81
C LEU A 150 94.85 -3.44 62.39
N LYS A 151 96.16 -3.56 62.22
CA LYS A 151 96.79 -4.24 61.07
C LYS A 151 97.03 -5.70 61.49
N PRO A 152 96.04 -6.61 61.34
CA PRO A 152 95.95 -7.39 60.10
C PRO A 152 94.52 -7.81 59.67
N ALA A 153 93.45 -7.28 60.27
CA ALA A 153 92.07 -7.68 59.95
C ALA A 153 91.43 -6.91 58.77
N LEU A 154 92.04 -5.78 58.35
CA LEU A 154 91.52 -4.92 57.28
C LEU A 154 91.81 -5.43 55.87
N ALA A 155 92.85 -6.26 55.66
CA ALA A 155 93.17 -6.79 54.33
C ALA A 155 92.12 -7.82 53.85
N ASP A 156 91.61 -8.66 54.76
CA ASP A 156 90.53 -9.59 54.46
C ASP A 156 89.17 -8.88 54.36
N SER A 157 88.97 -7.78 55.10
CA SER A 157 87.76 -6.95 54.99
C SER A 157 87.72 -6.16 53.69
N GLU A 158 88.83 -5.57 53.23
CA GLU A 158 88.88 -4.85 51.94
C GLU A 158 88.68 -5.82 50.75
N ILE A 159 89.19 -7.05 50.83
CA ILE A 159 88.96 -8.09 49.79
C ILE A 159 87.50 -8.59 49.83
N LEU A 160 86.90 -8.76 51.02
CA LEU A 160 85.47 -9.06 51.13
C LEU A 160 84.59 -7.90 50.65
N GLU A 161 84.89 -6.68 51.05
CA GLU A 161 84.09 -5.49 50.77
C GLU A 161 84.18 -5.09 49.30
N THR A 162 85.35 -5.22 48.65
CA THR A 162 85.51 -5.08 47.19
C THR A 162 84.82 -6.22 46.42
N GLY A 163 84.89 -7.47 46.90
CA GLY A 163 84.18 -8.61 46.31
C GLY A 163 82.66 -8.52 46.42
N TYR A 164 82.13 -8.01 47.54
CA TYR A 164 80.71 -7.74 47.73
C TYR A 164 80.24 -6.52 46.95
N THR A 165 81.00 -5.42 46.91
CA THR A 165 80.66 -4.25 46.08
C THR A 165 80.70 -4.57 44.58
N LEU A 166 81.68 -5.32 44.08
CA LEU A 166 81.71 -5.78 42.68
C LEU A 166 80.51 -6.67 42.32
N LYS A 167 80.18 -7.67 43.16
CA LYS A 167 78.98 -8.51 42.94
C LYS A 167 77.67 -7.73 43.03
N THR A 168 77.60 -6.72 43.89
CA THR A 168 76.41 -5.86 44.04
C THR A 168 76.27 -4.90 42.86
N ILE A 169 77.39 -4.35 42.36
CA ILE A 169 77.41 -3.49 41.16
C ILE A 169 77.02 -4.29 39.92
N ASP A 170 77.55 -5.51 39.74
CA ASP A 170 77.17 -6.39 38.62
C ASP A 170 75.69 -6.78 38.69
N PHE A 171 75.18 -7.08 39.90
CA PHE A 171 73.75 -7.36 40.10
C PHE A 171 72.89 -6.13 39.79
N LEU A 172 73.27 -4.93 40.23
CA LEU A 172 72.58 -3.68 39.95
C LEU A 172 72.61 -3.34 38.45
N GLN A 173 73.71 -3.57 37.76
CA GLN A 173 73.81 -3.40 36.30
C GLN A 173 72.94 -4.40 35.54
N GLN A 174 72.93 -5.67 35.95
CA GLN A 174 72.03 -6.67 35.36
C GLN A 174 70.56 -6.34 35.60
N MET A 175 70.21 -5.89 36.81
CA MET A 175 68.85 -5.44 37.14
C MET A 175 68.46 -4.19 36.36
N HIS A 176 69.35 -3.21 36.24
CA HIS A 176 69.15 -2.03 35.40
C HIS A 176 68.95 -2.44 33.93
N GLY A 177 69.76 -3.36 33.40
CA GLY A 177 69.60 -3.87 32.03
C GLY A 177 68.24 -4.56 31.81
N ARG A 178 67.77 -5.34 32.79
CA ARG A 178 66.43 -5.96 32.76
C ARG A 178 65.32 -4.92 32.82
N ILE A 179 65.45 -3.92 33.69
CA ILE A 179 64.47 -2.83 33.84
C ILE A 179 64.42 -2.00 32.56
N SER A 180 65.56 -1.56 32.01
CA SER A 180 65.61 -0.79 30.76
C SER A 180 65.02 -1.58 29.59
N LYS A 181 65.24 -2.89 29.52
CA LYS A 181 64.63 -3.74 28.50
C LYS A 181 63.11 -3.84 28.67
N GLN A 182 62.63 -4.04 29.90
CA GLN A 182 61.19 -4.05 30.19
C GLN A 182 60.53 -2.71 29.88
N ASP A 183 61.21 -1.60 30.15
CA ASP A 183 60.71 -0.25 29.87
C ASP A 183 60.65 0.04 28.36
N SER A 184 61.66 -0.43 27.61
CA SER A 184 61.62 -0.41 26.14
C SER A 184 60.48 -1.25 25.57
N ASP A 185 60.28 -2.47 26.06
CA ASP A 185 59.21 -3.36 25.63
C ASP A 185 57.82 -2.80 25.99
N PHE A 186 57.71 -2.15 27.15
CA PHE A 186 56.50 -1.46 27.59
C PHE A 186 56.17 -0.26 26.69
N ASN A 187 57.17 0.58 26.39
CA ASN A 187 57.01 1.72 25.49
C ASN A 187 56.63 1.29 24.06
N ALA A 188 57.22 0.20 23.55
CA ALA A 188 56.84 -0.38 22.27
C ALA A 188 55.38 -0.85 22.28
N LYS A 189 54.96 -1.61 23.30
CA LYS A 189 53.56 -2.05 23.45
C LYS A 189 52.59 -0.88 23.59
N MET A 190 52.94 0.17 24.32
CA MET A 190 52.10 1.37 24.45
C MET A 190 51.94 2.10 23.11
N LYS A 191 52.99 2.15 22.29
CA LYS A 191 52.92 2.72 20.95
C LYS A 191 52.00 1.89 20.05
N ASP A 192 52.14 0.57 20.08
CA ASP A 192 51.26 -0.34 19.33
C ASP A 192 49.80 -0.21 19.78
N LEU A 193 49.54 -0.16 21.08
CA LEU A 193 48.19 0.06 21.61
C LEU A 193 47.60 1.39 21.16
N ASN A 194 48.37 2.48 21.24
CA ASN A 194 47.92 3.80 20.80
C ASN A 194 47.61 3.82 19.29
N THR A 195 48.43 3.15 18.47
CA THR A 195 48.13 3.05 17.02
C THR A 195 46.87 2.22 16.75
N LEU A 196 46.64 1.14 17.50
CA LEU A 196 45.43 0.34 17.39
C LEU A 196 44.19 1.13 17.80
N VAL A 197 44.23 1.80 18.96
CA VAL A 197 43.13 2.65 19.45
C VAL A 197 42.79 3.75 18.45
N ASN A 198 43.81 4.43 17.89
CA ASN A 198 43.58 5.46 16.89
C ASN A 198 42.94 4.90 15.61
N LYS A 199 43.40 3.74 15.11
CA LYS A 199 42.78 3.08 13.95
C LYS A 199 41.32 2.69 14.21
N THR A 200 41.04 2.09 15.37
CA THR A 200 39.68 1.68 15.73
C THR A 200 38.77 2.89 15.92
N SER A 201 39.27 3.96 16.53
CA SER A 201 38.52 5.21 16.72
C SER A 201 38.19 5.88 15.39
N SER A 202 39.15 5.98 14.46
CA SER A 202 38.91 6.53 13.12
C SER A 202 37.88 5.71 12.34
N SER A 203 38.01 4.37 12.36
CA SER A 203 37.06 3.48 11.68
C SER A 203 35.64 3.57 12.26
N ALA A 204 35.52 3.64 13.59
CA ALA A 204 34.22 3.85 14.24
C ALA A 204 33.61 5.21 13.90
N GLN A 205 34.43 6.26 13.77
CA GLN A 205 33.98 7.60 13.40
C GLN A 205 33.48 7.65 11.94
N GLU A 206 34.18 6.99 11.02
CA GLU A 206 33.74 6.84 9.62
C GLU A 206 32.41 6.07 9.52
N GLN A 207 32.28 4.94 10.23
CA GLN A 207 31.02 4.21 10.28
C GLN A 207 29.87 5.04 10.86
N ASN A 208 30.12 5.82 11.90
CA ASN A 208 29.10 6.67 12.50
C ASN A 208 28.62 7.78 11.53
N GLN A 209 29.54 8.32 10.72
CA GLN A 209 29.17 9.29 9.68
C GLN A 209 28.33 8.65 8.57
N LEU A 210 28.68 7.43 8.14
CA LEU A 210 27.89 6.67 7.15
C LEU A 210 26.48 6.36 7.69
N LEU A 211 26.38 5.86 8.92
CA LEU A 211 25.08 5.58 9.54
C LEU A 211 24.23 6.85 9.70
N LYS A 212 24.84 8.00 10.02
CA LYS A 212 24.13 9.28 10.08
C LYS A 212 23.60 9.71 8.72
N SER A 213 24.37 9.54 7.64
CA SER A 213 23.92 9.91 6.30
C SER A 213 22.82 8.98 5.80
N GLU A 214 22.93 7.68 6.05
CA GLU A 214 21.87 6.70 5.77
C GLU A 214 20.58 7.03 6.52
N LEU A 215 20.66 7.36 7.81
CA LEU A 215 19.51 7.71 8.62
C LEU A 215 18.78 8.94 8.07
N VAL A 216 19.50 9.96 7.62
CA VAL A 216 18.92 11.15 6.98
C VAL A 216 18.23 10.78 5.65
N ILE A 217 18.84 9.92 4.84
CA ILE A 217 18.23 9.45 3.58
C ILE A 217 16.93 8.69 3.87
N THR A 218 16.95 7.77 4.84
CA THR A 218 15.76 6.99 5.22
C THR A 218 14.66 7.88 5.79
N GLN A 219 14.98 8.86 6.63
CA GLN A 219 14.01 9.84 7.14
C GLN A 219 13.36 10.63 6.01
N ASN A 220 14.14 11.09 5.03
CA ASN A 220 13.61 11.80 3.85
C ASN A 220 12.70 10.90 2.99
N GLN A 221 13.05 9.61 2.84
CA GLN A 221 12.20 8.65 2.12
C GLN A 221 10.88 8.40 2.87
N LEU A 222 10.92 8.28 4.20
CA LEU A 222 9.74 8.14 5.06
C LEU A 222 8.82 9.36 4.93
N GLN A 223 9.38 10.57 4.95
CA GLN A 223 8.59 11.80 4.80
C GLN A 223 7.91 11.87 3.43
N LYS A 224 8.61 11.50 2.35
CA LYS A 224 8.01 11.43 1.01
C LYS A 224 6.88 10.41 0.92
N LEU A 225 7.08 9.23 1.49
CA LEU A 225 6.05 8.18 1.56
C LEU A 225 4.83 8.65 2.36
N HIS A 226 5.05 9.39 3.46
CA HIS A 226 3.97 9.94 4.26
C HIS A 226 3.15 10.98 3.49
N GLN A 227 3.80 11.89 2.77
CA GLN A 227 3.13 12.86 1.90
C GLN A 227 2.32 12.20 0.77
N GLN A 228 2.86 11.13 0.17
CA GLN A 228 2.14 10.36 -0.84
C GLN A 228 0.90 9.67 -0.26
N LEU A 229 1.00 9.09 0.95
CA LEU A 229 -0.14 8.48 1.64
C LEU A 229 -1.23 9.49 1.97
N GLU A 230 -0.88 10.67 2.46
CA GLU A 230 -1.85 11.75 2.71
C GLU A 230 -2.55 12.19 1.42
N PHE A 231 -1.80 12.33 0.32
CA PHE A 231 -2.36 12.67 -0.99
C PHE A 231 -3.38 11.62 -1.45
N PHE A 232 -3.01 10.33 -1.41
CA PHE A 232 -3.92 9.26 -1.81
C PHE A 232 -5.14 9.14 -0.89
N SER A 233 -4.97 9.39 0.42
CA SER A 233 -6.09 9.41 1.36
C SER A 233 -7.10 10.50 1.02
N LYS A 234 -6.63 11.72 0.71
CA LYS A 234 -7.51 12.82 0.30
C LYS A 234 -8.19 12.53 -1.02
N GLN A 235 -7.47 11.98 -2.00
CA GLN A 235 -8.06 11.60 -3.28
C GLN A 235 -9.18 10.58 -3.10
N LYS A 236 -8.94 9.54 -2.29
CA LYS A 236 -9.94 8.52 -2.00
C LYS A 236 -11.19 9.11 -1.33
N GLN A 237 -11.00 10.03 -0.38
CA GLN A 237 -12.13 10.71 0.27
C GLN A 237 -12.98 11.50 -0.74
N VAL A 238 -12.34 12.26 -1.64
CA VAL A 238 -13.03 13.02 -2.69
C VAL A 238 -13.78 12.08 -3.65
N GLU A 239 -13.20 10.94 -4.01
CA GLU A 239 -13.85 9.94 -4.86
C GLU A 239 -15.08 9.31 -4.16
N GLU A 240 -14.97 8.99 -2.87
CA GLU A 240 -16.09 8.47 -2.08
C GLU A 240 -17.23 9.50 -1.94
N GLU A 241 -16.89 10.77 -1.68
CA GLU A 241 -17.87 11.86 -1.60
C GLU A 241 -18.59 12.08 -2.95
N ASN A 242 -17.84 12.07 -4.06
CA ASN A 242 -18.40 12.19 -5.40
C ASN A 242 -19.30 11.00 -5.76
N PHE A 243 -18.89 9.78 -5.40
CA PHE A 243 -19.69 8.58 -5.63
C PHE A 243 -21.00 8.63 -4.84
N LEU A 244 -20.96 9.03 -3.56
CA LEU A 244 -22.16 9.20 -2.73
C LEU A 244 -23.08 10.29 -3.27
N ALA A 245 -22.53 11.41 -3.75
CA ALA A 245 -23.31 12.48 -4.37
C ALA A 245 -24.01 11.99 -5.65
N ALA A 246 -23.29 11.31 -6.55
CA ALA A 246 -23.86 10.74 -7.76
C ALA A 246 -24.93 9.68 -7.45
N GLN A 247 -24.67 8.80 -6.47
CA GLN A 247 -25.65 7.80 -6.03
C GLN A 247 -26.93 8.44 -5.50
N LYS A 248 -26.81 9.51 -4.70
CA LYS A 248 -27.95 10.26 -4.19
C LYS A 248 -28.73 10.95 -5.31
N GLN A 249 -28.05 11.50 -6.30
CA GLN A 249 -28.69 12.10 -7.48
C GLN A 249 -29.50 11.05 -8.25
N VAL A 250 -28.89 9.90 -8.59
CA VAL A 250 -29.57 8.79 -9.28
C VAL A 250 -30.76 8.28 -8.48
N HIS A 251 -30.64 8.19 -7.15
CA HIS A 251 -31.75 7.80 -6.29
C HIS A 251 -32.90 8.80 -6.33
N ASN A 252 -32.61 10.11 -6.26
CA ASN A 252 -33.64 11.14 -6.35
C ASN A 252 -34.33 11.12 -7.71
N GLU A 253 -33.57 10.99 -8.81
CA GLU A 253 -34.12 10.89 -10.16
C GLU A 253 -35.01 9.64 -10.33
N THR A 254 -34.60 8.49 -9.77
CA THR A 254 -35.44 7.27 -9.80
C THR A 254 -36.71 7.41 -8.96
N VAL A 255 -36.66 8.09 -7.82
CA VAL A 255 -37.85 8.39 -7.01
C VAL A 255 -38.81 9.31 -7.77
N GLU A 256 -38.30 10.38 -8.39
CA GLU A 256 -39.11 11.29 -9.20
C GLU A 256 -39.72 10.58 -10.42
N GLN A 257 -38.95 9.76 -11.13
CA GLN A 257 -39.48 8.93 -12.21
C GLN A 257 -40.59 8.00 -11.71
N ALA A 258 -40.42 7.34 -10.57
CA ALA A 258 -41.45 6.48 -9.99
C ALA A 258 -42.75 7.24 -9.69
N LYS A 259 -42.67 8.47 -9.15
CA LYS A 259 -43.83 9.35 -8.94
C LYS A 259 -44.52 9.73 -10.25
N ILE A 260 -43.75 10.09 -11.27
CA ILE A 260 -44.27 10.41 -12.61
C ILE A 260 -44.97 9.19 -13.20
N TYR A 261 -44.36 8.00 -13.15
CA TYR A 261 -44.97 6.77 -13.62
C TYR A 261 -46.26 6.41 -12.88
N ALA A 262 -46.30 6.58 -11.56
CA ALA A 262 -47.52 6.36 -10.78
C ALA A 262 -48.62 7.35 -11.19
N SER A 263 -48.26 8.62 -11.42
CA SER A 263 -49.20 9.66 -11.86
C SER A 263 -49.72 9.39 -13.27
N LEU A 264 -48.85 9.03 -14.21
CA LEU A 264 -49.21 8.63 -15.57
C LEU A 264 -50.10 7.40 -15.60
N ARG A 265 -49.82 6.41 -14.74
CA ARG A 265 -50.67 5.22 -14.61
C ARG A 265 -52.07 5.57 -14.11
N ASN A 266 -52.17 6.38 -13.05
CA ASN A 266 -53.46 6.85 -12.55
C ASN A 266 -54.22 7.68 -13.60
N LEU A 267 -53.51 8.48 -14.39
CA LEU A 267 -54.10 9.25 -15.48
C LEU A 267 -54.57 8.33 -16.61
N ALA A 268 -53.79 7.30 -16.97
CA ALA A 268 -54.15 6.30 -17.96
C ALA A 268 -55.44 5.56 -17.58
N GLU A 269 -55.51 5.06 -16.35
CA GLU A 269 -56.68 4.33 -15.83
C GLU A 269 -57.95 5.20 -15.87
N LYS A 270 -57.84 6.50 -15.58
CA LYS A 270 -58.97 7.45 -15.68
C LYS A 270 -59.32 7.79 -17.12
N ALA A 271 -58.32 8.08 -17.95
CA ALA A 271 -58.50 8.47 -19.36
C ALA A 271 -59.04 7.33 -20.22
N GLU A 272 -58.77 6.08 -19.85
CA GLU A 272 -59.24 4.89 -20.58
C GLU A 272 -60.77 4.81 -20.68
N THR A 273 -61.49 5.37 -19.71
CA THR A 273 -62.97 5.47 -19.75
C THR A 273 -63.49 6.40 -20.87
N PHE A 274 -62.64 7.29 -21.38
CA PHE A 274 -62.93 8.23 -22.47
C PHE A 274 -62.19 7.87 -23.76
N ALA A 275 -61.55 6.70 -23.82
CA ALA A 275 -60.75 6.30 -24.96
C ALA A 275 -61.63 5.82 -26.13
N GLU A 276 -61.59 6.55 -27.24
CA GLU A 276 -62.19 6.16 -28.51
C GLU A 276 -61.20 5.45 -29.44
N GLY A 277 -61.73 4.68 -30.40
CA GLY A 277 -60.92 3.94 -31.37
C GLY A 277 -59.96 4.82 -32.19
N ARG A 278 -60.33 6.08 -32.44
CA ARG A 278 -59.47 7.05 -33.15
C ARG A 278 -58.17 7.38 -32.41
N HIS A 279 -58.18 7.39 -31.07
CA HIS A 279 -56.99 7.67 -30.27
C HIS A 279 -55.94 6.56 -30.38
N ASN A 280 -56.36 5.31 -30.54
CA ASN A 280 -55.45 4.19 -30.77
C ASN A 280 -54.75 4.32 -32.13
N VAL A 281 -55.53 4.59 -33.18
CA VAL A 281 -55.00 4.71 -34.55
C VAL A 281 -54.06 5.91 -34.67
N GLN A 282 -54.40 7.05 -34.07
CA GLN A 282 -53.55 8.24 -34.06
C GLN A 282 -52.25 8.02 -33.27
N ALA A 283 -52.29 7.28 -32.16
CA ALA A 283 -51.08 6.96 -31.39
C ALA A 283 -50.17 5.92 -32.08
N GLU A 284 -50.73 4.97 -32.82
CA GLU A 284 -49.96 4.00 -33.61
C GLU A 284 -49.27 4.66 -34.82
N ASN A 285 -49.90 5.68 -35.41
CA ASN A 285 -49.37 6.38 -36.58
C ASN A 285 -48.56 7.64 -36.24
N ALA A 286 -48.49 8.04 -34.96
CA ALA A 286 -47.74 9.22 -34.53
C ALA A 286 -46.24 9.06 -34.80
N SER A 287 -45.62 10.14 -35.30
CA SER A 287 -44.17 10.20 -35.47
C SER A 287 -43.46 10.43 -34.13
N TYR A 288 -42.16 10.14 -34.06
CA TYR A 288 -41.38 10.43 -32.84
C TYR A 288 -41.27 11.92 -32.52
N ALA A 289 -41.36 12.78 -33.54
CA ALA A 289 -41.45 14.23 -33.35
C ALA A 289 -42.76 14.62 -32.65
N ASP A 290 -43.88 14.01 -33.04
CA ASP A 290 -45.18 14.28 -32.41
C ASP A 290 -45.21 13.79 -30.95
N MET A 291 -44.54 12.67 -30.66
CA MET A 291 -44.56 12.06 -29.33
C MET A 291 -43.60 12.70 -28.33
N VAL A 292 -42.44 13.20 -28.78
CA VAL A 292 -41.33 13.64 -27.91
C VAL A 292 -40.97 15.12 -28.11
N GLY A 293 -41.40 15.73 -29.22
CA GLY A 293 -41.06 17.09 -29.61
C GLY A 293 -39.71 17.15 -30.31
N ASP A 294 -38.64 17.42 -29.55
CA ASP A 294 -37.28 17.52 -30.12
C ASP A 294 -36.65 16.13 -30.30
N VAL A 295 -36.43 15.77 -31.57
CA VAL A 295 -35.87 14.47 -31.99
C VAL A 295 -34.44 14.59 -32.54
N THR A 296 -33.81 15.76 -32.48
CA THR A 296 -32.48 16.00 -33.08
C THR A 296 -31.42 14.98 -32.65
N TYR A 297 -31.37 14.64 -31.35
CA TYR A 297 -30.44 13.63 -30.83
C TYR A 297 -30.80 12.20 -31.27
N LEU A 298 -32.09 11.87 -31.24
CA LEU A 298 -32.61 10.56 -31.66
C LEU A 298 -32.34 10.29 -33.14
N GLU A 299 -32.53 11.30 -33.99
CA GLU A 299 -32.23 11.21 -35.42
C GLU A 299 -30.73 11.10 -35.69
N GLN A 300 -29.88 11.80 -34.93
CA GLN A 300 -28.43 11.65 -35.05
C GLN A 300 -27.98 10.23 -34.70
N MET A 301 -28.50 9.66 -33.61
CA MET A 301 -28.19 8.28 -33.22
C MET A 301 -28.77 7.26 -34.22
N ALA A 302 -29.98 7.50 -34.74
CA ALA A 302 -30.56 6.68 -35.80
C ALA A 302 -29.74 6.73 -37.10
N LYS A 303 -29.19 7.89 -37.47
CA LYS A 303 -28.27 8.05 -38.63
C LYS A 303 -26.96 7.29 -38.42
N ILE A 304 -26.36 7.36 -37.23
CA ILE A 304 -25.15 6.58 -36.89
C ILE A 304 -25.45 5.08 -36.99
N TYR A 305 -26.63 4.66 -36.51
CA TYR A 305 -27.06 3.26 -36.58
C TYR A 305 -27.31 2.81 -38.03
N GLN A 306 -27.93 3.66 -38.84
CA GLN A 306 -28.19 3.42 -40.26
C GLN A 306 -26.88 3.27 -41.06
N GLN A 307 -25.87 4.12 -40.78
CA GLN A 307 -24.55 4.04 -41.42
C GLN A 307 -23.77 2.77 -41.05
N ARG A 308 -24.01 2.21 -39.86
CA ARG A 308 -23.33 0.99 -39.36
C ARG A 308 -24.11 -0.29 -39.66
N SER A 309 -25.36 -0.19 -40.09
CA SER A 309 -26.23 -1.34 -40.36
C SER A 309 -25.98 -1.88 -41.78
N PRO A 310 -25.81 -3.20 -41.96
CA PRO A 310 -25.62 -3.81 -43.27
C PRO A 310 -26.89 -3.82 -44.15
N VAL A 311 -28.01 -3.32 -43.64
CA VAL A 311 -29.32 -3.28 -44.32
C VAL A 311 -29.77 -1.83 -44.40
N GLN A 312 -30.22 -1.39 -45.58
CA GLN A 312 -30.89 -0.10 -45.78
C GLN A 312 -32.23 -0.10 -45.06
N LEU A 313 -32.21 0.22 -43.77
CA LEU A 313 -33.39 0.45 -42.96
C LEU A 313 -33.81 1.91 -43.09
N ASN A 314 -35.11 2.16 -43.03
CA ASN A 314 -35.64 3.52 -42.96
C ASN A 314 -35.22 4.17 -41.61
N ILE A 315 -35.08 5.49 -41.58
CA ILE A 315 -34.64 6.23 -40.38
C ILE A 315 -35.58 5.91 -39.21
N GLU A 316 -36.89 5.90 -39.42
CA GLU A 316 -37.88 5.56 -38.38
C GLU A 316 -37.71 4.15 -37.79
N GLU A 317 -37.36 3.16 -38.61
CA GLU A 317 -37.09 1.80 -38.11
C GLU A 317 -35.78 1.74 -37.32
N CYS A 318 -34.78 2.53 -37.70
CA CYS A 318 -33.55 2.71 -36.93
C CYS A 318 -33.83 3.40 -35.59
N THR A 319 -34.67 4.44 -35.58
CA THR A 319 -35.09 5.13 -34.35
C THR A 319 -35.86 4.19 -33.42
N LYS A 320 -36.80 3.41 -33.98
CA LYS A 320 -37.55 2.40 -33.23
C LYS A 320 -36.66 1.32 -32.63
N LYS A 321 -35.65 0.85 -33.37
CA LYS A 321 -34.66 -0.12 -32.87
C LYS A 321 -33.71 0.47 -31.82
N PHE A 322 -33.34 1.74 -31.95
CA PHE A 322 -32.48 2.44 -31.00
C PHE A 322 -33.20 2.70 -29.67
N ILE A 323 -34.46 3.14 -29.72
CA ILE A 323 -35.32 3.36 -28.56
C ILE A 323 -35.71 2.02 -27.89
N GLY A 324 -35.96 0.98 -28.69
CA GLY A 324 -36.40 -0.33 -28.24
C GLY A 324 -37.93 -0.42 -28.10
N GLU A 325 -38.47 -1.62 -28.38
CA GLU A 325 -39.92 -1.86 -28.46
C GLU A 325 -40.67 -1.56 -27.16
N GLY A 326 -40.03 -1.75 -26.00
CA GLY A 326 -40.64 -1.48 -24.70
C GLY A 326 -40.85 0.01 -24.43
N LEU A 327 -39.90 0.86 -24.84
CA LEU A 327 -40.00 2.31 -24.65
C LEU A 327 -40.91 2.94 -25.72
N ASP A 328 -40.87 2.43 -26.96
CA ASP A 328 -41.80 2.83 -28.04
C ASP A 328 -43.27 2.64 -27.62
N LYS A 329 -43.62 1.47 -27.09
CA LYS A 329 -44.99 1.21 -26.59
C LYS A 329 -45.40 2.17 -25.48
N LYS A 330 -44.49 2.52 -24.58
CA LYS A 330 -44.76 3.46 -23.49
C LYS A 330 -44.96 4.89 -24.00
N LEU A 331 -44.14 5.35 -24.94
CA LEU A 331 -44.29 6.67 -25.56
C LEU A 331 -45.64 6.80 -26.27
N ARG A 332 -46.04 5.78 -27.04
CA ARG A 332 -47.35 5.75 -27.71
C ARG A 332 -48.51 5.76 -26.72
N ALA A 333 -48.38 5.02 -25.61
CA ALA A 333 -49.39 5.03 -24.55
C ALA A 333 -49.52 6.42 -23.88
N VAL A 334 -48.41 7.11 -23.62
CA VAL A 334 -48.42 8.48 -23.07
C VAL A 334 -49.02 9.47 -24.08
N TYR A 335 -48.65 9.36 -25.35
CA TYR A 335 -49.20 10.20 -26.41
C TYR A 335 -50.72 10.01 -26.57
N LYS A 336 -51.21 8.76 -26.50
CA LYS A 336 -52.64 8.44 -26.49
C LYS A 336 -53.37 9.15 -25.34
N ILE A 337 -52.79 9.17 -24.14
CA ILE A 337 -53.37 9.88 -23.00
C ILE A 337 -53.44 11.39 -23.30
N GLY A 338 -52.39 11.96 -23.90
CA GLY A 338 -52.37 13.36 -24.32
C GLY A 338 -53.49 13.71 -25.30
N LEU A 339 -53.76 12.85 -26.28
CA LEU A 339 -54.87 13.02 -27.23
C LEU A 339 -56.23 13.03 -26.52
N ILE A 340 -56.45 12.09 -25.60
CA ILE A 340 -57.71 12.02 -24.83
C ILE A 340 -57.90 13.28 -23.98
N VAL A 341 -56.83 13.76 -23.34
CA VAL A 341 -56.87 14.98 -22.52
C VAL A 341 -57.16 16.21 -23.37
N ALA A 342 -56.57 16.32 -24.57
CA ALA A 342 -56.83 17.42 -25.49
C ALA A 342 -58.30 17.48 -25.94
N ASP A 343 -58.89 16.32 -26.22
CA ASP A 343 -60.30 16.23 -26.59
C ASP A 343 -61.24 16.58 -25.42
N LEU A 344 -60.90 16.15 -24.20
CA LEU A 344 -61.62 16.54 -22.99
C LEU A 344 -61.54 18.06 -22.77
N ASP A 345 -60.39 18.69 -22.99
CA ASP A 345 -60.23 20.14 -22.87
C ASP A 345 -61.06 20.90 -23.90
N GLN A 346 -61.09 20.43 -25.17
CA GLN A 346 -61.97 21.00 -26.19
C GLN A 346 -63.45 20.87 -25.84
N LEU A 347 -63.87 19.72 -25.29
CA LEU A 347 -65.24 19.53 -24.80
C LEU A 347 -65.58 20.48 -23.65
N VAL A 348 -64.66 20.69 -22.71
CA VAL A 348 -64.83 21.67 -21.62
C VAL A 348 -64.95 23.09 -22.16
N GLN A 349 -64.14 23.48 -23.16
CA GLN A 349 -64.20 24.80 -23.79
C GLN A 349 -65.52 25.02 -24.55
N ILE A 350 -66.03 24.01 -25.26
CA ILE A 350 -67.33 24.09 -25.95
C ILE A 350 -68.46 24.24 -24.93
N CYS A 351 -68.45 23.44 -23.86
CA CYS A 351 -69.46 23.49 -22.80
C CYS A 351 -69.45 24.80 -22.02
N THR A 352 -68.28 25.39 -21.76
CA THR A 352 -68.17 26.68 -21.06
C THR A 352 -68.52 27.87 -21.95
N ASN A 353 -68.18 27.84 -23.25
CA ASN A 353 -68.59 28.88 -24.20
C ASN A 353 -70.10 28.87 -24.50
N GLN A 354 -70.77 27.71 -24.38
CA GLN A 354 -72.24 27.62 -24.47
C GLN A 354 -72.98 28.15 -23.23
N GLN A 355 -72.30 28.35 -22.09
CA GLN A 355 -72.90 28.94 -20.88
C GLN A 355 -72.82 30.48 -20.83
N GLN A 356 -72.10 31.11 -21.78
CA GLN A 356 -71.96 32.57 -21.88
C GLN A 356 -72.76 33.20 -23.03
N GLN A 357 -73.52 32.40 -23.79
CA GLN A 357 -74.58 32.86 -24.70
C GLN A 357 -75.94 32.58 -24.06
#